data_AF-A0A1W9L7E3-F1
#
_entry.id   AF-A0A1W9L7E3-F1
#
_cell.length_a   1.000
_cell.length_b   1.000
_cell.length_c   1.000
_cell.angle_alpha   90.00
_cell.angle_beta   90.00
_cell.angle_gamma   90.00
#
_symmetry.space_group_name_H-M   'P 1'
#
loop_
_entity.id
_entity.type
_entity.pdbx_description
1 polymer ?
#
loop_
_entity_poly.entity_id
_entity_poly.type
_entity_poly.pdbx_seq_one_letter_code
_entity_poly.pdbx_strand_id
1 'polypeptide(L)'
;MRRPYWIPQHASSYDFPPVDNALDHPDGLLAIGGDLSPKRLIVAYRRGIFPWYSEDQPILWWSPSQRMILFPNCLKVSRSLRKTLRQRVFTVTLDQKFGEVIDACAGPRSYQHGTWITPAMRTAYCQLHDYGLAHSVESWYAGQLVGGLYGVVLGKVFFGESMFSRMSDASKVAFSQLVWQLQRWGYQLIDCQVHTQHLQSLGATNIPRKQYRALLDHLCEAPGYTGTWQFESDIQKGEYFHE
;
A
#
# COMPACT_ATOMS: atom_id res chain seq x y z
N MET A 1 14.90 -24.12 16.29
CA MET A 1 13.75 -23.41 15.70
C MET A 1 14.05 -21.92 15.80
N ARG A 2 14.05 -21.18 14.68
CA ARG A 2 14.25 -19.72 14.71
C ARG A 2 13.09 -19.08 15.49
N ARG A 3 13.37 -18.04 16.25
CA ARG A 3 12.37 -17.23 16.98
C ARG A 3 12.33 -15.84 16.36
N PRO A 4 11.18 -15.15 16.37
CA PRO A 4 11.13 -13.78 15.89
C PRO A 4 11.96 -12.89 16.83
N TYR A 5 12.60 -11.88 16.24
CA TYR A 5 13.44 -10.94 16.99
C TYR A 5 12.57 -10.03 17.88
N TRP A 6 12.95 -9.85 19.14
CA TRP A 6 12.26 -8.89 20.02
C TRP A 6 12.90 -7.52 19.87
N ILE A 7 12.11 -6.51 19.51
CA ILE A 7 12.56 -5.12 19.47
C ILE A 7 12.09 -4.42 20.75
N PRO A 8 13.00 -3.98 21.63
CA PRO A 8 12.65 -3.18 22.79
C PRO A 8 11.92 -1.89 22.40
N GLN A 9 10.97 -1.43 23.23
CA GLN A 9 10.15 -0.24 22.95
C GLN A 9 10.96 1.04 22.71
N HIS A 10 12.11 1.19 23.37
CA HIS A 10 13.00 2.36 23.24
C HIS A 10 14.24 2.09 22.39
N ALA A 11 14.26 0.98 21.65
CA ALA A 11 15.34 0.70 20.73
C ALA A 11 15.38 1.74 19.61
N SER A 12 16.55 1.91 19.00
CA SER A 12 16.71 2.71 17.79
C SER A 12 15.71 2.26 16.72
N SER A 13 15.15 3.20 15.94
CA SER A 13 14.27 2.90 14.80
C SER A 13 14.95 2.03 13.72
N TYR A 14 16.28 1.88 13.78
CA TYR A 14 17.07 1.02 12.89
C TYR A 14 17.22 -0.43 13.36
N ASP A 15 16.72 -0.74 14.56
CA ASP A 15 16.81 -2.06 15.20
C ASP A 15 15.81 -3.05 14.58
N PHE A 16 16.15 -3.51 13.38
CA PHE A 16 15.52 -4.66 12.72
C PHE A 16 16.59 -5.67 12.36
N PRO A 17 16.34 -6.98 12.55
CA PRO A 17 17.26 -8.02 12.10
C PRO A 17 17.30 -8.07 10.55
N PRO A 18 18.31 -8.74 9.96
CA PRO A 18 18.31 -9.06 8.54
C PRO A 18 17.02 -9.78 8.12
N VAL A 19 16.43 -9.40 6.98
CA VAL A 19 15.15 -9.99 6.53
C VAL A 19 15.23 -11.48 6.24
N ASP A 20 16.42 -12.03 5.97
CA ASP A 20 16.66 -13.46 5.79
C ASP A 20 16.51 -14.28 7.09
N ASN A 21 16.36 -13.60 8.24
CA ASN A 21 16.06 -14.22 9.52
C ASN A 21 14.57 -14.44 9.75
N ALA A 22 13.69 -13.94 8.87
CA ALA A 22 12.25 -14.16 9.02
C ALA A 22 11.92 -15.66 9.03
N LEU A 23 10.87 -16.02 9.76
CA LEU A 23 10.41 -17.40 9.89
C LEU A 23 9.81 -17.92 8.58
N ASP A 24 9.92 -19.23 8.36
CA ASP A 24 9.19 -19.92 7.28
C ASP A 24 7.73 -20.19 7.68
N HIS A 25 7.49 -20.37 8.99
CA HIS A 25 6.15 -20.58 9.55
C HIS A 25 5.99 -19.84 10.90
N PRO A 26 5.04 -18.89 11.00
CA PRO A 26 4.29 -18.28 9.89
C PRO A 26 5.23 -17.51 8.93
N ASP A 27 4.99 -17.62 7.61
CA ASP A 27 5.90 -17.07 6.60
C ASP A 27 6.10 -15.56 6.78
N GLY A 28 7.35 -15.18 6.95
CA GLY A 28 7.78 -13.80 6.98
C GLY A 28 7.71 -13.12 8.32
N LEU A 29 7.22 -13.76 9.39
CA LEU A 29 7.29 -13.15 10.72
C LEU A 29 8.75 -12.92 11.10
N LEU A 30 9.14 -11.67 11.30
CA LEU A 30 10.53 -11.26 11.46
C LEU A 30 10.82 -10.78 12.89
N ALA A 31 9.96 -9.90 13.39
CA ALA A 31 10.17 -9.26 14.69
C ALA A 31 8.86 -8.94 15.41
N ILE A 32 8.96 -8.73 16.72
CA ILE A 32 7.87 -8.39 17.63
C ILE A 32 8.28 -7.17 18.46
N GLY A 33 7.36 -6.24 18.69
CA GLY A 33 7.55 -5.09 19.57
C GLY A 33 8.00 -3.82 18.85
N GLY A 34 8.73 -2.97 19.56
CA GLY A 34 9.07 -1.62 19.13
C GLY A 34 7.90 -0.65 19.26
N ASP A 35 7.73 0.20 18.25
CA ASP A 35 6.75 1.29 18.18
C ASP A 35 6.28 1.47 16.72
N LEU A 36 5.32 2.37 16.47
CA LEU A 36 4.91 2.75 15.10
C LEU A 36 5.37 4.17 14.76
N SER A 37 6.52 4.61 15.29
CA SER A 37 7.03 5.94 14.95
C SER A 37 7.27 6.07 13.44
N PRO A 38 7.00 7.23 12.84
CA PRO A 38 7.22 7.46 11.41
C PRO A 38 8.61 7.04 10.94
N LYS A 39 9.65 7.34 11.73
CA LYS A 39 11.04 6.95 11.42
C LYS A 39 11.21 5.43 11.34
N ARG A 40 10.63 4.66 12.26
CA ARG A 40 10.73 3.19 12.26
C ARG A 40 9.94 2.58 11.10
N LEU A 41 8.75 3.10 10.81
CA LEU A 41 7.97 2.67 9.63
C LEU A 41 8.74 2.89 8.33
N ILE A 42 9.33 4.07 8.14
CA ILE A 42 10.16 4.38 6.96
C ILE A 42 11.33 3.40 6.85
N VAL A 43 12.01 3.09 7.96
CA VAL A 43 13.09 2.10 7.97
C VAL A 43 12.56 0.71 7.62
N ALA A 44 11.41 0.32 8.16
CA ALA A 44 10.79 -0.97 7.88
C ALA A 44 10.47 -1.09 6.37
N TYR A 45 9.75 -0.14 5.78
CA TYR A 45 9.41 -0.14 4.36
C TYR A 45 10.62 -0.16 3.45
N ARG A 46 11.63 0.68 3.72
CA ARG A 46 12.90 0.66 2.97
C ARG A 46 13.56 -0.71 3.03
N ARG A 47 13.34 -1.47 4.12
CA ARG A 47 13.88 -2.81 4.29
C ARG A 47 13.00 -3.93 3.74
N GLY A 48 11.81 -3.63 3.22
CA GLY A 48 10.83 -4.61 2.78
C GLY A 48 10.07 -5.27 3.92
N ILE A 49 9.91 -4.55 5.02
CA ILE A 49 9.25 -4.96 6.25
C ILE A 49 7.98 -4.11 6.43
N PHE A 50 6.88 -4.71 6.87
CA PHE A 50 5.65 -3.99 7.19
C PHE A 50 5.03 -4.48 8.52
N PRO A 51 4.36 -3.61 9.28
CA PRO A 51 3.63 -4.00 10.48
C PRO A 51 2.29 -4.65 10.10
N TRP A 52 1.94 -5.76 10.74
CA TRP A 52 0.63 -6.39 10.55
C TRP A 52 0.24 -7.23 11.76
N TYR A 53 -0.75 -6.78 12.53
CA TYR A 53 -1.13 -7.40 13.81
C TYR A 53 -2.58 -7.03 14.17
N SER A 54 -3.20 -7.83 15.04
CA SER A 54 -4.52 -7.55 15.62
C SER A 54 -4.42 -6.68 16.88
N GLU A 55 -5.51 -6.05 17.30
CA GLU A 55 -5.53 -5.14 18.47
C GLU A 55 -5.08 -5.81 19.80
N ASP A 56 -5.31 -7.11 19.93
CA ASP A 56 -4.92 -7.94 21.07
C ASP A 56 -3.47 -8.47 21.00
N GLN A 57 -2.75 -8.14 19.93
CA GLN A 57 -1.38 -8.60 19.69
C GLN A 57 -0.35 -7.48 19.89
N PRO A 58 0.89 -7.80 20.28
CA PRO A 58 1.99 -6.85 20.14
C PRO A 58 2.20 -6.52 18.65
N ILE A 59 2.92 -5.43 18.37
CA ILE A 59 3.30 -5.10 16.99
C ILE A 59 4.11 -6.26 16.41
N LEU A 60 3.65 -6.81 15.29
CA LEU A 60 4.35 -7.85 14.53
C LEU A 60 4.85 -7.26 13.22
N TRP A 61 6.10 -7.58 12.88
CA TRP A 61 6.77 -7.08 11.68
C TRP A 61 7.07 -8.23 10.72
N TRP A 62 6.72 -8.04 9.46
CA TRP A 62 6.68 -9.11 8.46
C TRP A 62 7.52 -8.79 7.23
N SER A 63 8.18 -9.82 6.69
CA SER A 63 8.82 -9.83 5.38
C SER A 63 8.62 -11.21 4.76
N PRO A 64 7.51 -11.50 4.06
CA PRO A 64 7.20 -12.80 3.48
C PRO A 64 8.27 -13.31 2.50
N SER A 65 8.37 -14.63 2.33
CA SER A 65 9.33 -15.27 1.42
C SER A 65 9.02 -14.97 -0.06
N GLN A 66 7.74 -14.82 -0.39
CA GLN A 66 7.23 -14.33 -1.66
C GLN A 66 6.53 -13.00 -1.45
N ARG A 67 6.94 -11.98 -2.21
CA ARG A 67 6.32 -10.65 -2.18
C ARG A 67 5.45 -10.46 -3.39
N MET A 68 4.19 -10.08 -3.19
CA MET A 68 3.33 -9.67 -4.29
C MET A 68 3.65 -8.22 -4.68
N ILE A 69 3.86 -7.98 -5.97
CA ILE A 69 4.18 -6.66 -6.53
C ILE A 69 3.39 -6.41 -7.82
N LEU A 70 3.26 -5.15 -8.20
CA LEU A 70 2.82 -4.72 -9.52
C LEU A 70 3.82 -3.72 -10.09
N PHE A 71 4.37 -4.02 -11.26
CA PHE A 71 5.02 -3.00 -12.08
C PHE A 71 3.93 -2.16 -12.74
N PRO A 72 3.96 -0.81 -12.67
CA PRO A 72 2.88 0.03 -13.19
C PRO A 72 2.52 -0.23 -14.66
N ASN A 73 3.52 -0.50 -15.51
CA ASN A 73 3.34 -0.85 -16.92
C ASN A 73 2.71 -2.23 -17.17
N CYS A 74 2.56 -3.06 -16.14
CA CYS A 74 1.94 -4.39 -16.21
C CYS A 74 0.47 -4.39 -15.76
N LEU A 75 -0.13 -3.22 -15.51
CA LEU A 75 -1.54 -3.12 -15.12
C LEU A 75 -2.44 -3.80 -16.16
N LYS A 76 -3.27 -4.74 -15.69
CA LYS A 76 -4.29 -5.40 -16.50
C LYS A 76 -5.64 -4.78 -16.22
N VAL A 77 -6.20 -4.13 -17.24
CA VAL A 77 -7.57 -3.60 -17.21
C VAL A 77 -8.47 -4.52 -18.01
N SER A 78 -9.37 -5.22 -17.32
CA SER A 78 -10.34 -6.12 -17.96
C SER A 78 -11.31 -5.35 -18.88
N ARG A 79 -11.97 -6.07 -19.79
CA ARG A 79 -12.95 -5.45 -20.70
C ARG A 79 -14.11 -4.79 -19.94
N SER A 80 -14.59 -5.39 -18.86
CA SER A 80 -15.65 -4.83 -18.02
C SER A 80 -15.17 -3.58 -17.28
N LEU A 81 -13.98 -3.62 -16.67
CA LEU A 81 -13.42 -2.46 -15.98
C LEU A 81 -13.17 -1.30 -16.95
N ARG A 82 -12.68 -1.58 -18.15
CA ARG A 82 -12.54 -0.57 -19.22
C ARG A 82 -13.86 0.08 -19.58
N LYS A 83 -14.98 -0.66 -19.58
CA LYS A 83 -16.32 -0.10 -19.78
C LYS A 83 -16.67 0.86 -18.64
N THR A 84 -16.48 0.44 -17.39
CA THR A 84 -16.76 1.27 -16.21
C THR A 84 -15.94 2.57 -16.21
N LEU A 85 -14.64 2.48 -16.50
CA LEU A 85 -13.75 3.65 -16.61
C LEU A 85 -14.21 4.65 -17.66
N ARG A 86 -14.64 4.19 -18.85
CA ARG A 86 -15.13 5.06 -19.92
C ARG A 86 -16.45 5.75 -19.58
N GLN A 87 -17.29 5.13 -18.73
CA GLN A 87 -18.55 5.74 -18.29
C GLN A 87 -18.34 6.90 -17.32
N ARG A 88 -17.14 7.02 -16.70
CA ARG A 88 -16.79 8.09 -15.76
C ARG A 88 -17.82 8.26 -14.64
N VAL A 89 -18.34 7.13 -14.15
CA VAL A 89 -19.34 7.08 -13.06
C VAL A 89 -18.75 7.58 -11.75
N PHE A 90 -17.44 7.38 -11.55
CA PHE A 90 -16.73 7.79 -10.35
C PHE A 90 -15.91 9.04 -10.62
N THR A 91 -15.97 9.99 -9.70
CA THR A 91 -14.95 11.04 -9.56
C THR A 91 -13.86 10.49 -8.67
N VAL A 92 -12.59 10.64 -9.03
CA VAL A 92 -11.47 10.16 -8.22
C VAL A 92 -10.59 11.32 -7.83
N THR A 93 -10.13 11.32 -6.59
CA THR A 93 -9.25 12.36 -6.04
C THR A 93 -8.05 11.73 -5.33
N LEU A 94 -7.04 12.55 -5.05
CA LEU A 94 -5.87 12.19 -4.25
C LEU A 94 -5.82 13.08 -3.01
N ASP A 95 -5.40 12.51 -1.88
CA ASP A 95 -5.10 13.21 -0.63
C ASP A 95 -6.19 14.15 -0.09
N GLN A 96 -7.46 13.99 -0.51
CA GLN A 96 -8.52 14.86 0.00
C GLN A 96 -9.03 14.39 1.36
N LYS A 97 -9.09 13.07 1.57
CA LYS A 97 -9.77 12.47 2.74
C LYS A 97 -9.03 11.25 3.27
N PHE A 98 -7.72 11.38 3.49
CA PHE A 98 -6.85 10.30 3.98
C PHE A 98 -7.42 9.60 5.23
N GLY A 99 -7.84 10.38 6.23
CA GLY A 99 -8.45 9.87 7.46
C GLY A 99 -9.72 9.03 7.21
N GLU A 100 -10.60 9.48 6.31
CA GLU A 100 -11.83 8.74 6.00
C GLU A 100 -11.54 7.46 5.20
N VAL A 101 -10.50 7.46 4.35
CA VAL A 101 -10.06 6.28 3.60
C VAL A 101 -9.49 5.21 4.52
N ILE A 102 -8.65 5.58 5.50
CA ILE A 102 -8.10 4.62 6.47
C ILE A 102 -9.21 4.04 7.37
N ASP A 103 -10.15 4.89 7.80
CA ASP A 103 -11.31 4.46 8.59
C ASP A 103 -12.21 3.51 7.79
N ALA A 104 -12.43 3.79 6.51
CA ALA A 104 -13.19 2.90 5.63
C ALA A 104 -12.47 1.58 5.36
N CYS A 105 -11.13 1.59 5.28
CA CYS A 105 -10.31 0.36 5.19
C CYS A 105 -10.35 -0.49 6.46
N ALA A 106 -10.58 0.14 7.61
CA ALA A 106 -10.72 -0.50 8.92
C ALA A 106 -12.13 -1.08 9.16
N GLY A 107 -13.09 -0.81 8.27
CA GLY A 107 -14.45 -1.36 8.37
C GLY A 107 -14.50 -2.89 8.18
N PRO A 108 -15.54 -3.56 8.72
CA PRO A 108 -15.69 -5.01 8.62
C PRO A 108 -15.69 -5.46 7.16
N ARG A 109 -14.80 -6.39 6.82
CA ARG A 109 -14.74 -7.00 5.50
C ARG A 109 -15.65 -8.22 5.49
N SER A 110 -16.48 -8.38 4.47
CA SER A 110 -17.38 -9.54 4.31
C SER A 110 -16.66 -10.90 4.27
N TYR A 111 -15.33 -10.91 4.21
CA TYR A 111 -14.50 -12.12 4.08
C TYR A 111 -13.47 -12.31 5.22
N GLN A 112 -13.39 -11.40 6.21
CA GLN A 112 -12.42 -11.49 7.31
C GLN A 112 -13.03 -11.08 8.65
N HIS A 113 -12.77 -11.88 9.69
CA HIS A 113 -13.03 -11.50 11.07
C HIS A 113 -11.99 -10.46 11.52
N GLY A 114 -12.41 -9.20 11.54
CA GLY A 114 -11.59 -8.09 12.03
C GLY A 114 -10.71 -7.44 10.96
N THR A 115 -10.37 -6.16 11.20
CA THR A 115 -9.36 -5.45 10.42
C THR A 115 -8.11 -5.27 11.28
N TRP A 116 -6.95 -5.36 10.64
CA TRP A 116 -5.64 -5.16 11.29
C TRP A 116 -5.29 -3.70 11.50
N ILE A 117 -6.19 -2.77 11.13
CA ILE A 117 -5.97 -1.33 11.25
C ILE A 117 -6.44 -0.90 12.64
N THR A 118 -5.55 -1.06 13.61
CA THR A 118 -5.76 -0.60 14.99
C THR A 118 -5.76 0.94 15.08
N PRO A 119 -6.26 1.54 16.18
CA PRO A 119 -6.15 2.98 16.40
C PRO A 119 -4.70 3.50 16.37
N ALA A 120 -3.74 2.68 16.80
CA ALA A 120 -2.31 3.00 16.75
C ALA A 120 -1.79 3.05 15.31
N MET A 121 -2.18 2.09 14.46
CA MET A 121 -1.89 2.08 13.03
C MET A 121 -2.48 3.32 12.37
N ARG A 122 -3.77 3.60 12.58
CA ARG A 122 -4.43 4.80 12.07
C ARG A 122 -3.64 6.07 12.38
N THR A 123 -3.27 6.24 13.64
CA THR A 123 -2.48 7.40 14.09
C THR A 123 -1.14 7.48 13.37
N ALA A 124 -0.42 6.37 13.25
CA ALA A 124 0.88 6.34 12.61
C ALA A 124 0.84 6.66 11.11
N TYR A 125 -0.14 6.14 10.36
CA TYR A 125 -0.28 6.46 8.94
C TYR A 125 -0.80 7.87 8.69
N CYS A 126 -1.67 8.40 9.56
CA CYS A 126 -2.02 9.82 9.49
C CYS A 126 -0.79 10.72 9.72
N GLN A 127 0.08 10.38 10.67
CA GLN A 127 1.34 11.10 10.85
C GLN A 127 2.26 11.00 9.62
N LEU A 128 2.32 9.85 8.96
CA LEU A 128 3.05 9.71 7.69
C LEU A 128 2.43 10.55 6.57
N HIS A 129 1.10 10.67 6.53
CA HIS A 129 0.41 11.55 5.60
C HIS A 129 0.71 13.03 5.86
N ASP A 130 0.71 13.45 7.13
CA ASP A 130 1.10 14.82 7.52
C ASP A 130 2.55 15.14 7.12
N TYR A 131 3.42 14.14 7.09
CA TYR A 131 4.79 14.25 6.57
C TYR A 131 4.91 14.13 5.04
N GLY A 132 3.80 13.98 4.32
CA GLY A 132 3.78 13.86 2.87
C GLY A 132 4.39 12.54 2.36
N LEU A 133 4.33 11.48 3.17
CA LEU A 133 4.88 10.16 2.87
C LEU A 133 3.80 9.07 2.75
N ALA A 134 2.58 9.33 3.21
CA ALA A 134 1.44 8.46 2.96
C ALA A 134 0.38 9.21 2.17
N HIS A 135 -0.24 8.52 1.21
CA HIS A 135 -1.18 9.12 0.26
C HIS A 135 -2.42 8.27 0.14
N SER A 136 -3.56 8.95 -0.09
CA SER A 136 -4.85 8.31 -0.33
C SER A 136 -5.36 8.57 -1.73
N VAL A 137 -6.19 7.66 -2.20
CA VAL A 137 -6.96 7.76 -3.44
C VAL A 137 -8.41 7.53 -3.07
N GLU A 138 -9.26 8.50 -3.38
CA GLU A 138 -10.67 8.44 -3.09
C GLU A 138 -11.48 8.22 -4.36
N SER A 139 -12.48 7.34 -4.33
CA SER A 139 -13.47 7.16 -5.40
C SER A 139 -14.84 7.60 -4.89
N TRP A 140 -15.41 8.58 -5.57
CA TRP A 140 -16.66 9.25 -5.22
C TRP A 140 -17.78 8.91 -6.20
N TYR A 141 -18.98 8.69 -5.69
CA TYR A 141 -20.20 8.59 -6.49
C TYR A 141 -21.29 9.43 -5.84
N ALA A 142 -21.90 10.35 -6.61
CA ALA A 142 -22.92 11.28 -6.11
C ALA A 142 -22.51 12.00 -4.80
N GLY A 143 -21.24 12.42 -4.71
CA GLY A 143 -20.68 13.11 -3.53
C GLY A 143 -20.35 12.20 -2.34
N GLN A 144 -20.55 10.88 -2.45
CA GLN A 144 -20.27 9.92 -1.38
C GLN A 144 -18.97 9.16 -1.64
N LEU A 145 -18.18 8.94 -0.59
CA LEU A 145 -16.96 8.12 -0.65
C LEU A 145 -17.34 6.62 -0.72
N VAL A 146 -17.20 6.03 -1.91
CA VAL A 146 -17.66 4.67 -2.23
C VAL A 146 -16.55 3.67 -2.50
N GLY A 147 -15.30 4.13 -2.52
CA GLY A 147 -14.12 3.27 -2.60
C GLY A 147 -12.86 4.09 -2.44
N GLY A 148 -11.73 3.40 -2.30
CA GLY A 148 -10.45 4.06 -2.18
C GLY A 148 -9.38 3.14 -1.65
N LEU A 149 -8.18 3.68 -1.56
CA LEU A 149 -7.01 2.99 -1.04
C LEU A 149 -6.01 4.00 -0.48
N TYR A 150 -5.09 3.52 0.36
CA TYR A 150 -3.96 4.32 0.81
C TYR A 150 -2.67 3.53 0.75
N GLY A 151 -1.55 4.24 0.75
CA GLY A 151 -0.23 3.64 0.78
C GLY A 151 0.85 4.62 1.19
N VAL A 152 2.05 4.10 1.39
CA VAL A 152 3.26 4.85 1.73
C VAL A 152 4.15 4.97 0.51
N VAL A 153 4.92 6.05 0.38
CA VAL A 153 5.89 6.22 -0.71
C VAL A 153 7.29 6.36 -0.19
N LEU A 154 8.23 5.67 -0.83
CA LEU A 154 9.67 5.88 -0.65
C LEU A 154 10.35 5.78 -2.02
N GLY A 155 10.93 6.90 -2.45
CA GLY A 155 11.53 7.03 -3.77
C GLY A 155 10.53 6.73 -4.89
N LYS A 156 10.83 5.73 -5.72
CA LYS A 156 9.98 5.28 -6.84
C LYS A 156 9.15 4.04 -6.53
N VAL A 157 8.88 3.79 -5.25
CA VAL A 157 8.04 2.68 -4.76
C VAL A 157 6.81 3.22 -4.05
N PHE A 158 5.64 2.69 -4.40
CA PHE A 158 4.39 2.88 -3.67
C PHE A 158 4.05 1.58 -2.91
N PHE A 159 4.00 1.63 -1.59
CA PHE A 159 3.63 0.52 -0.72
C PHE A 159 2.14 0.59 -0.44
N GLY A 160 1.33 -0.16 -1.18
CA GLY A 160 -0.12 -0.11 -1.07
C GLY A 160 -0.59 -0.83 0.19
N GLU A 161 -1.14 -0.13 1.17
CA GLU A 161 -1.47 -0.70 2.47
C GLU A 161 -2.80 -1.43 2.48
N SER A 162 -3.85 -0.74 2.03
CA SER A 162 -5.20 -1.29 2.04
C SER A 162 -6.10 -0.56 1.07
N MET A 163 -7.17 -1.23 0.67
CA MET A 163 -8.25 -0.68 -0.14
C MET A 163 -9.61 -1.10 0.40
N PHE A 164 -10.64 -0.33 0.06
CA PHE A 164 -12.03 -0.66 0.35
C PHE A 164 -12.93 -0.33 -0.85
N SER A 165 -14.08 -1.00 -0.94
CA SER A 165 -15.09 -0.77 -1.97
C SER A 165 -16.48 -0.96 -1.36
N ARG A 166 -17.32 0.07 -1.47
CA ARG A 166 -18.75 0.04 -1.12
C ARG A 166 -19.65 -0.06 -2.35
N MET A 167 -19.09 0.25 -3.53
CA MET A 167 -19.73 0.10 -4.83
C MET A 167 -18.84 -0.74 -5.74
N SER A 168 -19.46 -1.53 -6.63
CA SER A 168 -18.76 -2.34 -7.62
C SER A 168 -17.79 -1.48 -8.44
N ASP A 169 -16.58 -2.00 -8.65
CA ASP A 169 -15.47 -1.37 -9.38
C ASP A 169 -14.89 -0.07 -8.79
N ALA A 170 -15.45 0.53 -7.74
CA ALA A 170 -14.94 1.78 -7.17
C ALA A 170 -13.45 1.71 -6.77
N SER A 171 -13.06 0.68 -6.00
CA SER A 171 -11.66 0.41 -5.66
C SER A 171 -10.77 0.13 -6.88
N LYS A 172 -11.28 -0.60 -7.88
CA LYS A 172 -10.52 -0.93 -9.10
C LYS A 172 -10.27 0.31 -9.96
N VAL A 173 -11.25 1.22 -10.03
CA VAL A 173 -11.15 2.49 -10.73
C VAL A 173 -10.11 3.39 -10.03
N ALA A 174 -10.21 3.54 -8.71
CA ALA A 174 -9.21 4.27 -7.91
C ALA A 174 -7.79 3.69 -8.12
N PHE A 175 -7.63 2.37 -8.01
CA PHE A 175 -6.34 1.71 -8.20
C PHE A 175 -5.79 1.89 -9.63
N SER A 176 -6.62 1.74 -10.65
CA SER A 176 -6.18 1.91 -12.04
C SER A 176 -5.67 3.32 -12.31
N GLN A 177 -6.40 4.34 -11.83
CA GLN A 177 -5.99 5.74 -11.99
C GLN A 177 -4.74 6.09 -11.20
N LEU A 178 -4.60 5.56 -9.99
CA LEU A 178 -3.36 5.66 -9.25
C LEU A 178 -2.20 5.08 -10.05
N VAL A 179 -2.34 3.88 -10.59
CA VAL A 179 -1.25 3.21 -11.32
C VAL A 179 -0.81 4.04 -12.53
N TRP A 180 -1.75 4.63 -13.27
CA TRP A 180 -1.41 5.53 -14.38
C TRP A 180 -0.72 6.82 -13.92
N GLN A 181 -1.16 7.43 -12.82
CA GLN A 181 -0.49 8.59 -12.24
C GLN A 181 0.93 8.26 -11.76
N LEU A 182 1.10 7.12 -11.09
CA LEU A 182 2.39 6.60 -10.66
C LEU A 182 3.32 6.37 -11.86
N GLN A 183 2.81 5.79 -12.94
CA GLN A 183 3.56 5.61 -14.18
C GLN A 183 4.02 6.97 -14.76
N ARG A 184 3.12 7.97 -14.79
CA ARG A 184 3.44 9.34 -15.24
C ARG A 184 4.54 9.98 -14.38
N TRP A 185 4.50 9.78 -13.07
CA TRP A 185 5.52 10.24 -12.12
C TRP A 185 6.80 9.38 -12.09
N GLY A 186 6.90 8.37 -12.96
CA GLY A 186 8.06 7.49 -13.08
C GLY A 186 8.27 6.58 -11.87
N TYR A 187 7.21 6.28 -11.10
CA TYR A 187 7.26 5.18 -10.13
C TYR A 187 7.40 3.86 -10.88
N GLN A 188 8.16 2.94 -10.29
CA GLN A 188 8.54 1.70 -10.97
C GLN A 188 7.98 0.46 -10.27
N LEU A 189 7.54 0.58 -9.02
CA LEU A 189 7.07 -0.55 -8.24
C LEU A 189 5.90 -0.16 -7.35
N ILE A 190 4.87 -0.99 -7.35
CA ILE A 190 3.81 -0.99 -6.36
C ILE A 190 3.98 -2.28 -5.55
N ASP A 191 4.26 -2.16 -4.26
CA ASP A 191 4.27 -3.28 -3.34
C ASP A 191 2.84 -3.58 -2.88
N CYS A 192 2.45 -4.85 -3.00
CA CYS A 192 1.14 -5.39 -2.66
C CYS A 192 1.21 -6.37 -1.48
N GLN A 193 2.38 -6.47 -0.82
CA GLN A 193 2.68 -7.33 0.30
C GLN A 193 2.37 -8.82 0.03
N VAL A 194 1.15 -9.24 0.34
CA VAL A 194 0.69 -10.63 0.31
C VAL A 194 -0.21 -10.90 -0.88
N HIS A 195 -0.19 -12.14 -1.36
CA HIS A 195 -0.97 -12.53 -2.53
C HIS A 195 -2.48 -12.34 -2.30
N THR A 196 -3.15 -11.75 -3.29
CA THR A 196 -4.61 -11.80 -3.41
C THR A 196 -5.03 -12.07 -4.86
N GLN A 197 -6.08 -12.87 -5.05
CA GLN A 197 -6.63 -13.11 -6.39
C GLN A 197 -7.11 -11.80 -7.07
N HIS A 198 -7.57 -10.85 -6.26
CA HIS A 198 -7.97 -9.52 -6.74
C HIS A 198 -6.83 -8.77 -7.43
N LEU A 199 -5.69 -8.60 -6.74
CA LEU A 199 -4.54 -7.88 -7.29
C LEU A 199 -3.88 -8.66 -8.44
N GLN A 200 -3.89 -10.00 -8.37
CA GLN A 200 -3.37 -10.83 -9.46
C GLN A 200 -4.17 -10.61 -10.76
N SER A 201 -5.50 -10.47 -10.65
CA SER A 201 -6.35 -10.17 -11.80
C SER A 201 -6.04 -8.80 -12.44
N LEU A 202 -5.47 -7.87 -11.65
CA LEU A 202 -5.04 -6.54 -12.07
C LEU A 202 -3.58 -6.51 -12.57
N GLY A 203 -2.92 -7.67 -12.66
CA GLY A 203 -1.56 -7.79 -13.21
C GLY A 203 -0.45 -7.96 -12.18
N ALA A 204 -0.76 -7.95 -10.89
CA ALA A 204 0.24 -8.18 -9.86
C ALA A 204 0.77 -9.62 -9.90
N THR A 205 2.04 -9.79 -9.54
CA THR A 205 2.78 -11.06 -9.56
C THR A 205 3.57 -11.26 -8.27
N ASN A 206 3.96 -12.49 -7.97
CA ASN A 206 4.84 -12.79 -6.84
C ASN A 206 6.30 -12.85 -7.30
N ILE A 207 7.20 -12.31 -6.48
CA ILE A 207 8.66 -12.47 -6.64
C ILE A 207 9.30 -12.91 -5.32
N PRO A 208 10.45 -13.61 -5.35
CA PRO A 208 11.20 -13.94 -4.14
C PRO A 208 11.64 -12.70 -3.36
N ARG A 209 11.63 -12.79 -2.03
CA ARG A 209 12.09 -11.73 -1.09
C ARG A 209 13.42 -11.11 -1.51
N LYS A 210 14.39 -11.94 -1.92
CA LYS A 210 15.71 -11.50 -2.37
C LYS A 210 15.65 -10.58 -3.60
N GLN A 211 14.81 -10.90 -4.58
CA GLN A 211 14.61 -10.07 -5.77
C GLN A 211 13.89 -8.77 -5.41
N TYR A 212 12.84 -8.85 -4.57
CA TYR A 212 12.14 -7.68 -4.07
C TYR A 212 13.09 -6.73 -3.33
N ARG A 213 13.97 -7.27 -2.49
CA ARG A 213 14.93 -6.48 -1.75
C ARG A 213 15.91 -5.75 -2.65
N ALA A 214 16.42 -6.42 -3.68
CA ALA A 214 17.29 -5.81 -4.67
C ALA A 214 16.59 -4.64 -5.41
N LEU A 215 15.29 -4.75 -5.69
CA LEU A 215 14.51 -3.62 -6.25
C LEU A 215 14.43 -2.45 -5.25
N LEU A 216 14.14 -2.72 -3.98
CA LEU A 216 14.02 -1.66 -2.97
C LEU A 216 15.34 -0.89 -2.76
N ASP A 217 16.47 -1.60 -2.74
CA ASP A 217 17.79 -0.99 -2.54
C ASP A 217 18.11 0.07 -3.61
N HIS A 218 17.53 -0.03 -4.80
CA HIS A 218 17.71 0.97 -5.87
C HIS A 218 16.55 1.97 -5.93
N LEU A 219 15.32 1.49 -5.85
CA LEU A 219 14.14 2.32 -6.08
C LEU A 219 13.82 3.26 -4.91
N CYS A 220 14.17 2.89 -3.68
CA CYS A 220 13.94 3.75 -2.51
C CYS A 220 14.98 4.87 -2.33
N GLU A 221 16.09 4.84 -3.08
CA GLU A 221 17.10 5.91 -3.08
C GLU A 221 16.81 6.99 -4.14
N ALA A 222 16.06 6.64 -5.18
CA ALA A 222 15.66 7.58 -6.22
C ALA A 222 14.76 8.70 -5.64
N PRO A 223 14.81 9.92 -6.19
CA PRO A 223 13.93 11.01 -5.75
C PRO A 223 12.46 10.66 -6.03
N GLY A 224 11.65 10.69 -4.97
CA GLY A 224 10.20 10.52 -5.04
C GLY A 224 9.46 11.83 -5.29
N TYR A 225 8.14 11.74 -5.44
CA TYR A 225 7.28 12.92 -5.37
C TYR A 225 7.06 13.28 -3.89
N THR A 226 7.19 14.56 -3.53
CA THR A 226 7.02 15.04 -2.16
C THR A 226 5.86 16.01 -2.05
N GLY A 227 5.10 15.93 -0.95
CA GLY A 227 3.99 16.84 -0.66
C GLY A 227 2.63 16.28 -1.06
N THR A 228 1.60 17.12 -1.00
CA THR A 228 0.22 16.72 -1.30
C THR A 228 0.06 16.32 -2.77
N TRP A 229 -0.58 15.18 -2.99
CA TRP A 229 -0.82 14.67 -4.33
C TRP A 229 -2.07 15.29 -4.95
N GLN A 230 -1.96 15.58 -6.24
CA GLN A 230 -3.07 15.95 -7.10
C GLN A 230 -2.85 15.26 -8.45
N PHE A 231 -3.93 14.80 -9.08
CA PHE A 231 -3.82 14.22 -10.40
C PHE A 231 -3.33 15.26 -11.41
N GLU A 232 -2.47 14.83 -12.33
CA GLU A 232 -2.19 15.61 -13.53
C GLU A 232 -3.45 15.70 -14.39
N SER A 233 -3.61 16.84 -15.06
CA SER A 233 -4.91 17.22 -15.65
C SER A 233 -5.44 16.25 -16.72
N ASP A 234 -4.57 15.54 -17.44
CA ASP A 234 -4.89 14.52 -18.43
C ASP A 234 -5.41 13.23 -17.76
N ILE A 235 -4.76 12.80 -16.68
CA ILE A 235 -5.20 11.68 -15.84
C ILE A 235 -6.55 12.03 -15.22
N GLN A 236 -6.73 13.24 -14.69
CA GLN A 236 -8.01 13.66 -14.14
C GLN A 236 -9.13 13.69 -15.20
N LYS A 237 -8.80 14.07 -16.44
CA LYS A 237 -9.74 14.12 -17.56
C LYS A 237 -10.11 12.77 -18.15
N GLY A 238 -9.53 11.67 -17.69
CA GLY A 238 -9.90 10.35 -18.21
C GLY A 238 -9.17 9.94 -19.48
N GLU A 239 -8.07 10.61 -19.83
CA GLU A 239 -7.30 10.40 -21.05
C GLU A 239 -6.28 9.27 -20.86
N TYR A 240 -6.77 8.10 -20.38
CA TYR A 240 -5.93 6.94 -20.04
C TYR A 240 -5.57 6.06 -21.23
N PHE A 241 -6.35 6.18 -22.30
CA PHE A 241 -6.20 5.38 -23.50
C PHE A 241 -5.56 6.30 -24.55
N HIS A 242 -4.27 6.11 -24.79
CA HIS A 242 -3.77 6.37 -26.13
C HIS A 242 -4.34 5.24 -26.99
N GLU A 243 -5.17 5.58 -27.98
CA GLU A 243 -5.64 4.62 -28.99
C GLU A 243 -4.46 3.94 -29.70
#